data_AF-A0A6A2ZXI0-F1
#
_entry.id   AF-A0A6A2ZXI0-F1
#
_cell.length_a   1.000
_cell.length_b   1.000
_cell.length_c   1.000
_cell.angle_alpha   90.00
_cell.angle_beta   90.00
_cell.angle_gamma   90.00
#
_symmetry.space_group_name_H-M   'P 1'
#
loop_
_entity.id
_entity.type
_entity.pdbx_description
1 polymer ?
#
loop_
_entity_poly.entity_id
_entity_poly.type
_entity_poly.pdbx_seq_one_letter_code
_entity_poly.pdbx_strand_id
1 'polypeptide(L)'
;MVLYTNVNVYNMCTRKPPHGCAQQVNDKYRETLEEYITHGRWLSRFFSYLDRYNVTWRSLPVLSEVGRTCFGDLVYREVHADVKDAVVGLIDEERKGVRIDRALLKNVLDIFVAIGTGRMDCYEDDFEVGMLQDTGAYYSRKASRWIEEDDCPAEVKQIEKVQHELLVTHADRLLEKEHSGCRALLRDDNVEDLSRVYRLYSKLPRGLEPVAEIFKQHVTAEGTALIQQAEGAASNATGEQEQVLITTKTSLLNFT
;
A
#
# COMPACT_ATOMS: atom_id res chain seq x y z
N MET A 1 -22.65 19.78 -30.38
CA MET A 1 -21.93 18.49 -30.42
C MET A 1 -21.63 18.03 -28.99
N VAL A 2 -22.67 17.85 -28.15
CA VAL A 2 -22.54 17.52 -26.71
C VAL A 2 -23.74 16.67 -26.26
N LEU A 3 -24.00 15.53 -26.91
CA LEU A 3 -25.04 14.58 -26.47
C LEU A 3 -24.69 13.09 -26.67
N TYR A 4 -23.56 12.76 -27.30
CA TYR A 4 -23.22 11.35 -27.63
C TYR A 4 -22.39 10.62 -26.56
N THR A 5 -21.74 11.32 -25.64
CA THR A 5 -20.88 10.67 -24.62
C THR A 5 -21.67 10.17 -23.41
N ASN A 6 -22.74 10.88 -23.00
CA ASN A 6 -23.53 10.52 -21.82
C ASN A 6 -24.40 9.26 -22.03
N VAL A 7 -24.93 9.06 -23.24
CA VAL A 7 -25.82 7.91 -23.56
C VAL A 7 -25.06 6.58 -23.65
N ASN A 8 -23.77 6.61 -24.01
CA ASN A 8 -22.97 5.39 -24.11
C ASN A 8 -22.51 4.88 -22.74
N VAL A 9 -22.13 5.78 -21.83
CA VAL A 9 -21.77 5.42 -20.45
C VAL A 9 -23.01 4.91 -19.69
N TYR A 10 -24.14 5.60 -19.82
CA TYR A 10 -25.41 5.19 -19.21
C TYR A 10 -25.91 3.81 -19.72
N ASN A 11 -25.75 3.51 -21.02
CA ASN A 11 -26.11 2.19 -21.58
C ASN A 11 -25.12 1.07 -21.22
N MET A 12 -23.89 1.39 -20.81
CA MET A 12 -22.91 0.40 -20.33
C MET A 12 -23.20 -0.05 -18.89
N CYS A 13 -23.62 0.86 -18.01
CA CYS A 13 -23.90 0.56 -16.59
C CYS A 13 -25.27 -0.11 -16.35
N THR A 14 -26.22 -0.01 -17.29
CA THR A 14 -27.61 -0.45 -17.08
C THR A 14 -27.98 -1.80 -17.73
N ARG A 15 -27.10 -2.39 -18.54
CA ARG A 15 -27.38 -3.67 -19.23
C ARG A 15 -26.67 -4.83 -18.55
N LYS A 16 -27.42 -5.64 -17.78
CA LYS A 16 -26.92 -6.95 -17.28
C LYS A 16 -26.55 -7.86 -18.46
N PRO A 17 -25.31 -8.37 -18.53
CA PRO A 17 -24.88 -9.22 -19.63
C PRO A 17 -25.48 -10.64 -19.54
N PRO A 18 -25.77 -11.28 -20.68
CA PRO A 18 -26.24 -12.66 -20.71
C PRO A 18 -25.17 -13.63 -20.19
N HIS A 19 -25.64 -14.61 -19.41
CA HIS A 19 -24.83 -15.65 -18.76
C HIS A 19 -23.91 -16.35 -19.79
N GLY A 20 -22.60 -16.07 -19.74
CA GLY A 20 -21.60 -16.78 -20.55
C GLY A 20 -20.37 -15.98 -20.99
N CYS A 21 -20.27 -14.68 -20.69
CA CYS A 21 -19.21 -13.83 -21.25
C CYS A 21 -18.42 -13.02 -20.21
N ALA A 22 -17.95 -13.66 -19.14
CA ALA A 22 -17.18 -12.98 -18.09
C ALA A 22 -15.87 -12.35 -18.63
N GLN A 23 -15.24 -12.96 -19.63
CA GLN A 23 -13.92 -12.55 -20.13
C GLN A 23 -13.98 -11.29 -21.02
N GLN A 24 -14.92 -11.23 -21.98
CA GLN A 24 -15.11 -10.02 -22.80
C GLN A 24 -15.68 -8.84 -22.00
N VAL A 25 -16.45 -9.13 -20.95
CA VAL A 25 -16.90 -8.11 -19.99
C VAL A 25 -15.67 -7.57 -19.24
N ASN A 26 -14.83 -8.43 -18.65
CA ASN A 26 -13.61 -7.98 -17.97
C ASN A 26 -12.67 -7.18 -18.89
N ASP A 27 -12.48 -7.59 -20.15
CA ASP A 27 -11.64 -6.88 -21.12
C ASP A 27 -12.23 -5.51 -21.50
N LYS A 28 -13.54 -5.42 -21.67
CA LYS A 28 -14.23 -4.15 -21.98
C LYS A 28 -14.27 -3.20 -20.79
N TYR A 29 -14.45 -3.72 -19.59
CA TYR A 29 -14.34 -2.95 -18.35
C TYR A 29 -12.91 -2.49 -18.12
N ARG A 30 -11.90 -3.31 -18.44
CA ARG A 30 -10.47 -2.97 -18.38
C ARG A 30 -10.11 -1.81 -19.31
N GLU A 31 -10.52 -1.85 -20.58
CA GLU A 31 -10.30 -0.74 -21.52
C GLU A 31 -10.99 0.56 -21.06
N THR A 32 -12.23 0.44 -20.56
CA THR A 32 -13.00 1.59 -20.06
C THR A 32 -12.37 2.18 -18.79
N LEU A 33 -11.86 1.34 -17.89
CA LEU A 33 -11.12 1.73 -16.70
C LEU A 33 -9.76 2.35 -17.03
N GLU A 34 -9.02 1.79 -17.99
CA GLU A 34 -7.72 2.32 -18.43
C GLU A 34 -7.87 3.72 -19.05
N GLU A 35 -8.87 3.93 -19.92
CA GLU A 35 -9.20 5.28 -20.41
C GLU A 35 -9.56 6.21 -19.25
N TYR A 36 -10.39 5.74 -18.31
CA TYR A 36 -10.89 6.57 -17.21
C TYR A 36 -9.81 6.95 -16.17
N ILE A 37 -8.95 6.01 -15.77
CA ILE A 37 -7.79 6.21 -14.89
C ILE A 37 -6.79 7.17 -15.55
N THR A 38 -6.57 7.01 -16.85
CA THR A 38 -5.70 7.90 -17.63
C THR A 38 -6.27 9.33 -17.59
N HIS A 39 -7.56 9.52 -17.89
CA HIS A 39 -8.20 10.84 -17.85
C HIS A 39 -8.23 11.45 -16.43
N GLY A 40 -8.40 10.66 -15.36
CA GLY A 40 -8.34 11.12 -13.97
C GLY A 40 -6.96 11.65 -13.57
N ARG A 41 -5.88 10.97 -14.01
CA ARG A 41 -4.49 11.44 -13.81
C ARG A 41 -4.19 12.72 -14.60
N TRP A 42 -4.71 12.82 -15.82
CA TRP A 42 -4.61 14.03 -16.63
C TRP A 42 -5.32 15.22 -15.99
N LEU A 43 -6.53 15.04 -15.47
CA LEU A 43 -7.28 16.09 -14.78
C LEU A 43 -6.55 16.60 -13.53
N SER A 44 -5.97 15.70 -12.71
CA SER A 44 -5.19 16.08 -11.53
C SER A 44 -3.92 16.89 -11.88
N ARG A 45 -3.19 16.50 -12.94
CA ARG A 45 -2.00 17.24 -13.42
C ARG A 45 -2.35 18.55 -14.12
N PHE A 46 -3.50 18.59 -14.80
CA PHE A 46 -3.99 19.78 -15.49
C PHE A 46 -4.46 20.85 -14.49
N PHE A 47 -5.20 20.45 -13.44
CA PHE A 47 -5.67 21.38 -12.42
C PHE A 47 -4.56 21.89 -11.50
N SER A 48 -3.58 21.03 -11.13
CA SER A 48 -2.41 21.47 -10.36
C SER A 48 -1.52 22.49 -11.10
N TYR A 49 -1.51 22.46 -12.45
CA TYR A 49 -0.86 23.49 -13.26
C TYR A 49 -1.63 24.83 -13.24
N LEU A 50 -2.96 24.79 -13.25
CA LEU A 50 -3.82 25.99 -13.21
C LEU A 50 -3.94 26.62 -11.80
N ASP A 51 -3.76 25.83 -10.74
CA ASP A 51 -3.74 26.30 -9.35
C ASP A 51 -2.51 27.15 -9.02
N ARG A 52 -1.40 26.96 -9.74
CA ARG A 52 -0.14 27.71 -9.53
C ARG A 52 -0.28 29.21 -9.78
N TYR A 53 -1.30 29.65 -10.53
CA TYR A 53 -1.47 31.05 -10.95
C TYR A 53 -2.76 31.72 -10.44
N ASN A 54 -3.75 30.99 -9.92
CA ASN A 54 -5.08 31.54 -9.63
C ASN A 54 -5.46 31.65 -8.14
N VAL A 55 -4.74 30.98 -7.23
CA VAL A 55 -5.15 30.84 -5.82
C VAL A 55 -4.83 32.07 -4.96
N THR A 56 -3.94 32.97 -5.41
CA THR A 56 -3.40 34.05 -4.56
C THR A 56 -4.31 35.28 -4.41
N TRP A 57 -5.40 35.41 -5.18
CA TRP A 57 -6.16 36.68 -5.26
C TRP A 57 -7.56 36.69 -4.62
N ARG A 58 -8.19 35.54 -4.30
CA ARG A 58 -9.62 35.52 -3.89
C ARG A 58 -10.04 34.53 -2.78
N SER A 59 -9.14 33.75 -2.19
CA SER A 59 -9.48 32.77 -1.14
C SER A 59 -10.62 31.80 -1.54
N LEU A 60 -10.60 31.30 -2.78
CA LEU A 60 -11.54 30.29 -3.29
C LEU A 60 -10.94 28.89 -3.13
N PRO A 61 -11.77 27.82 -3.06
CA PRO A 61 -11.27 26.45 -3.06
C PRO A 61 -10.41 26.19 -4.28
N VAL A 62 -9.37 25.41 -4.08
CA VAL A 62 -8.38 25.10 -5.10
C VAL A 62 -9.09 24.33 -6.24
N LEU A 63 -8.80 24.62 -7.52
CA LEU A 63 -9.54 24.03 -8.66
C LEU A 63 -9.42 22.51 -8.68
N SER A 64 -8.28 21.98 -8.21
CA SER A 64 -8.09 20.56 -7.97
C SER A 64 -9.05 19.97 -6.92
N GLU A 65 -9.43 20.71 -5.88
CA GLU A 65 -10.41 20.28 -4.87
C GLU A 65 -11.82 20.18 -5.49
N VAL A 66 -12.24 21.21 -6.22
CA VAL A 66 -13.54 21.22 -6.93
C VAL A 66 -13.61 20.10 -7.97
N GLY A 67 -12.54 19.91 -8.76
CA GLY A 67 -12.46 18.83 -9.74
C GLY A 67 -12.58 17.44 -9.11
N ARG A 68 -12.00 17.25 -7.92
CA ARG A 68 -12.12 16.00 -7.15
C ARG A 68 -13.53 15.78 -6.61
N THR A 69 -14.18 16.81 -6.08
CA THR A 69 -15.58 16.73 -5.64
C THR A 69 -16.50 16.38 -6.79
N CYS A 70 -16.37 17.06 -7.94
CA CYS A 70 -17.18 16.75 -9.12
C CYS A 70 -16.96 15.32 -9.63
N PHE A 71 -15.71 14.85 -9.65
CA PHE A 71 -15.40 13.46 -10.01
C PHE A 71 -16.01 12.46 -9.02
N GLY A 72 -15.92 12.76 -7.72
CA GLY A 72 -16.54 11.99 -6.64
C GLY A 72 -18.06 11.85 -6.83
N ASP A 73 -18.73 12.97 -7.07
CA ASP A 73 -20.18 13.05 -7.17
C ASP A 73 -20.75 12.47 -8.47
N LEU A 74 -20.08 12.73 -9.60
CA LEU A 74 -20.62 12.41 -10.93
C LEU A 74 -20.19 11.05 -11.44
N VAL A 75 -19.08 10.52 -10.94
CA VAL A 75 -18.53 9.30 -11.52
C VAL A 75 -18.16 8.25 -10.49
N TYR A 76 -17.39 8.60 -9.45
CA TYR A 76 -17.03 7.61 -8.43
C TYR A 76 -18.26 6.97 -7.78
N ARG A 77 -19.25 7.79 -7.39
CA ARG A 77 -20.51 7.30 -6.80
C ARG A 77 -21.23 6.27 -7.69
N GLU A 78 -21.13 6.40 -9.00
CA GLU A 78 -21.79 5.49 -9.95
C GLU A 78 -20.96 4.23 -10.23
N VAL A 79 -19.62 4.33 -10.21
CA VAL A 79 -18.76 3.23 -10.70
C VAL A 79 -18.04 2.45 -9.59
N HIS A 80 -17.89 2.98 -8.38
CA HIS A 80 -17.03 2.39 -7.34
C HIS A 80 -17.42 0.95 -6.99
N ALA A 81 -18.72 0.63 -6.98
CA ALA A 81 -19.21 -0.73 -6.71
C ALA A 81 -18.77 -1.72 -7.79
N ASP A 82 -18.95 -1.38 -9.07
CA ASP A 82 -18.53 -2.22 -10.20
C ASP A 82 -17.00 -2.37 -10.23
N VAL A 83 -16.27 -1.29 -9.93
CA VAL A 83 -14.80 -1.31 -9.86
C VAL A 83 -14.31 -2.19 -8.71
N LYS A 84 -14.94 -2.13 -7.54
CA LYS A 84 -14.66 -3.01 -6.41
C LYS A 84 -14.85 -4.48 -6.81
N ASP A 85 -15.99 -4.82 -7.43
CA ASP A 85 -16.27 -6.19 -7.83
C ASP A 85 -15.26 -6.71 -8.87
N ALA A 86 -14.86 -5.87 -9.82
CA ALA A 86 -13.81 -6.19 -10.79
C ALA A 86 -12.43 -6.39 -10.13
N VAL A 87 -12.07 -5.52 -9.18
CA VAL A 87 -10.81 -5.61 -8.42
C VAL A 87 -10.77 -6.88 -7.58
N VAL A 88 -11.85 -7.21 -6.87
CA VAL A 88 -11.98 -8.46 -6.11
C VAL A 88 -11.84 -9.66 -7.03
N GLY A 89 -12.47 -9.63 -8.21
CA GLY A 89 -12.30 -10.67 -9.23
C GLY A 89 -10.86 -10.85 -9.70
N LEU A 90 -10.10 -9.77 -9.90
CA LEU A 90 -8.68 -9.84 -10.24
C LEU A 90 -7.84 -10.46 -9.11
N ILE A 91 -8.13 -10.10 -7.86
CA ILE A 91 -7.47 -10.69 -6.69
C ILE A 91 -7.75 -12.20 -6.62
N ASP A 92 -8.98 -12.62 -6.90
CA ASP A 92 -9.36 -14.03 -6.93
C ASP A 92 -8.66 -14.84 -8.00
N GLU A 93 -8.44 -14.26 -9.18
CA GLU A 93 -7.61 -14.88 -10.21
C GLU A 93 -6.13 -14.98 -9.77
N GLU A 94 -5.60 -13.94 -9.12
CA GLU A 94 -4.26 -14.00 -8.54
C GLU A 94 -4.13 -15.09 -7.47
N ARG A 95 -5.14 -15.27 -6.61
CA ARG A 95 -5.19 -16.34 -5.60
C ARG A 95 -5.17 -17.74 -6.22
N LYS A 96 -5.67 -17.90 -7.44
CA LYS A 96 -5.63 -19.15 -8.22
C LYS A 96 -4.30 -19.35 -8.95
N GLY A 97 -3.36 -18.40 -8.81
CA GLY A 97 -2.04 -18.44 -9.43
C GLY A 97 -1.96 -17.75 -10.80
N VAL A 98 -3.03 -17.08 -11.24
CA VAL A 98 -3.01 -16.31 -12.49
C VAL A 98 -2.17 -15.05 -12.29
N ARG A 99 -1.29 -14.73 -13.23
CA ARG A 99 -0.53 -13.48 -13.19
C ARG A 99 -1.43 -12.31 -13.56
N ILE A 100 -1.51 -11.33 -12.67
CA ILE A 100 -2.25 -10.09 -12.88
C ILE A 100 -1.29 -8.89 -12.99
N ASP A 101 -1.79 -7.79 -13.55
CA ASP A 101 -1.09 -6.51 -13.53
C ASP A 101 -1.29 -5.84 -12.16
N ARG A 102 -0.31 -6.03 -11.26
CA ARG A 102 -0.31 -5.41 -9.93
C ARG A 102 -0.16 -3.89 -9.97
N ALA A 103 0.43 -3.32 -11.02
CA ALA A 103 0.52 -1.88 -11.17
C ALA A 103 -0.85 -1.29 -11.49
N LEU A 104 -1.62 -1.93 -12.39
CA LEU A 104 -3.01 -1.57 -12.65
C LEU A 104 -3.86 -1.69 -11.38
N LEU A 105 -3.76 -2.80 -10.65
CA LEU A 105 -4.46 -3.00 -9.39
C LEU A 105 -4.17 -1.88 -8.39
N LYS A 106 -2.89 -1.54 -8.19
CA LYS A 106 -2.48 -0.43 -7.33
C LYS A 106 -3.07 0.89 -7.80
N ASN A 107 -3.01 1.17 -9.10
CA ASN A 107 -3.51 2.42 -9.69
C ASN A 107 -5.02 2.60 -9.44
N VAL A 108 -5.79 1.52 -9.48
CA VAL A 108 -7.23 1.52 -9.17
C VAL A 108 -7.46 1.74 -7.68
N LEU A 109 -6.74 1.03 -6.81
CA LEU A 109 -6.85 1.20 -5.36
C LEU A 109 -6.47 2.61 -4.90
N ASP A 110 -5.48 3.24 -5.55
CA ASP A 110 -5.09 4.63 -5.29
C ASP A 110 -6.27 5.61 -5.53
N ILE A 111 -7.30 5.27 -6.32
CA ILE A 111 -8.49 6.11 -6.52
C ILE A 111 -9.37 6.14 -5.26
N PHE A 112 -9.64 4.97 -4.65
CA PHE A 112 -10.42 4.87 -3.42
C PHE A 112 -9.78 5.66 -2.28
N VAL A 113 -8.45 5.57 -2.17
CA VAL A 113 -7.66 6.35 -1.21
C VAL A 113 -7.67 7.85 -1.56
N ALA A 114 -7.47 8.17 -2.85
CA ALA A 114 -7.39 9.55 -3.27
C ALA A 114 -8.70 10.29 -3.06
N ILE A 115 -9.87 9.68 -3.20
CA ILE A 115 -11.17 10.38 -3.11
C ILE A 115 -11.51 10.84 -1.70
N GLY A 116 -11.08 10.11 -0.67
CA GLY A 116 -11.34 10.43 0.74
C GLY A 116 -10.74 11.75 1.26
N THR A 117 -10.20 12.63 0.39
CA THR A 117 -9.66 13.95 0.76
C THR A 117 -8.64 13.90 1.91
N GLY A 118 -7.80 12.86 1.93
CA GLY A 118 -6.81 12.61 2.98
C GLY A 118 -7.32 11.76 4.15
N ARG A 119 -8.57 11.33 4.10
CA ARG A 119 -9.16 10.30 4.99
C ARG A 119 -9.27 8.97 4.25
N MET A 120 -9.32 7.87 5.01
CA MET A 120 -9.44 6.51 4.46
C MET A 120 -10.90 6.06 4.29
N ASP A 121 -11.87 6.87 4.72
CA ASP A 121 -13.30 6.54 4.79
C ASP A 121 -13.83 5.86 3.51
N CYS A 122 -13.56 6.42 2.32
CA CYS A 122 -13.98 5.83 1.05
C CYS A 122 -13.30 4.49 0.74
N TYR A 123 -12.03 4.32 1.11
CA TYR A 123 -11.35 3.03 0.97
C TYR A 123 -11.94 2.00 1.94
N GLU A 124 -12.16 2.39 3.20
CA GLU A 124 -12.69 1.51 4.24
C GLU A 124 -14.12 1.04 3.90
N ASP A 125 -15.02 1.99 3.64
CA ASP A 125 -16.45 1.74 3.45
C ASP A 125 -16.76 1.14 2.06
N ASP A 126 -16.16 1.69 0.99
CA ASP A 126 -16.54 1.33 -0.37
C ASP A 126 -15.71 0.15 -0.93
N PHE A 127 -14.56 -0.17 -0.35
CA PHE A 127 -13.69 -1.24 -0.82
C PHE A 127 -13.33 -2.28 0.26
N GLU A 128 -12.72 -1.87 1.37
CA GLU A 128 -12.10 -2.77 2.34
C GLU A 128 -13.12 -3.72 2.96
N VAL A 129 -14.28 -3.21 3.38
CA VAL A 129 -15.35 -4.03 3.95
C VAL A 129 -15.76 -5.15 2.99
N GLY A 130 -15.98 -4.83 1.71
CA GLY A 130 -16.35 -5.82 0.69
C GLY A 130 -15.22 -6.80 0.38
N MET A 131 -13.99 -6.30 0.25
CA MET A 131 -12.81 -7.13 -0.02
C MET A 131 -12.53 -8.12 1.13
N LEU A 132 -12.62 -7.68 2.38
CA LEU A 132 -12.42 -8.54 3.55
C LEU A 132 -13.52 -9.62 3.68
N GLN A 133 -14.78 -9.25 3.41
CA GLN A 133 -15.89 -10.20 3.39
C GLN A 133 -15.68 -11.28 2.33
N ASP A 134 -15.34 -10.88 1.10
CA ASP A 134 -15.06 -11.84 0.02
C ASP A 134 -13.86 -12.73 0.35
N THR A 135 -12.77 -12.13 0.84
CA THR A 135 -11.55 -12.85 1.26
C THR A 135 -11.86 -13.89 2.34
N GLY A 136 -12.64 -13.51 3.35
CA GLY A 136 -13.09 -14.42 4.40
C GLY A 136 -13.88 -15.59 3.81
N ALA A 137 -14.86 -15.30 2.97
CA ALA A 137 -15.68 -16.31 2.32
C ALA A 137 -14.86 -17.26 1.41
N TYR A 138 -13.88 -16.72 0.69
CA TYR A 138 -12.96 -17.50 -0.15
C TYR A 138 -12.18 -18.50 0.69
N TYR A 139 -11.50 -18.04 1.76
CA TYR A 139 -10.68 -18.92 2.59
C TYR A 139 -11.51 -19.89 3.45
N SER A 140 -12.74 -19.52 3.83
CA SER A 140 -13.68 -20.47 4.44
C SER A 140 -14.01 -21.62 3.48
N ARG A 141 -14.36 -21.32 2.22
CA ARG A 141 -14.64 -22.36 1.20
C ARG A 141 -13.40 -23.20 0.88
N LYS A 142 -12.24 -22.56 0.76
CA LYS A 142 -10.97 -23.24 0.49
C LYS A 142 -10.57 -24.17 1.63
N ALA A 143 -10.74 -23.73 2.88
CA ALA A 143 -10.52 -24.56 4.05
C ALA A 143 -11.46 -25.77 4.04
N SER A 144 -12.76 -25.60 3.77
CA SER A 144 -13.71 -26.72 3.66
C SER A 144 -13.31 -27.73 2.58
N ARG A 145 -12.85 -27.27 1.41
CA ARG A 145 -12.37 -28.17 0.35
C ARG A 145 -11.17 -29.01 0.80
N TRP A 146 -10.25 -28.42 1.56
CA TRP A 146 -9.15 -29.21 2.11
C TRP A 146 -9.61 -30.30 3.06
N ILE A 147 -10.71 -30.12 3.78
CA ILE A 147 -11.28 -31.17 4.64
C ILE A 147 -11.76 -32.36 3.81
N GLU A 148 -12.33 -32.10 2.63
CA GLU A 148 -12.80 -33.15 1.71
C GLU A 148 -11.64 -33.89 1.03
N GLU A 149 -10.52 -33.20 0.78
CA GLU A 149 -9.33 -33.75 0.13
C GLU A 149 -8.38 -34.50 1.09
N ASP A 150 -8.44 -34.22 2.40
CA ASP A 150 -7.54 -34.78 3.41
C ASP A 150 -8.28 -35.84 4.24
N ASP A 151 -7.79 -37.09 4.25
CA ASP A 151 -8.36 -38.22 5.02
C ASP A 151 -8.29 -38.04 6.56
N CYS A 152 -7.83 -36.88 7.05
CA CYS A 152 -7.51 -36.62 8.45
C CYS A 152 -8.38 -35.48 9.03
N PRO A 153 -9.39 -35.77 9.87
CA PRO A 153 -10.39 -34.79 10.33
C PRO A 153 -9.91 -33.88 11.49
N ALA A 154 -8.61 -33.81 11.79
CA ALA A 154 -8.13 -33.06 12.95
C ALA A 154 -8.12 -31.54 12.70
N GLU A 155 -9.04 -30.83 13.36
CA GLU A 155 -9.22 -29.35 13.29
C GLU A 155 -7.90 -28.56 13.47
N VAL A 156 -7.01 -29.01 14.36
CA VAL A 156 -5.71 -28.36 14.62
C VAL A 156 -4.82 -28.35 13.37
N LYS A 157 -4.77 -29.45 12.60
CA LYS A 157 -3.97 -29.52 11.36
C LYS A 157 -4.53 -28.62 10.27
N GLN A 158 -5.85 -28.37 10.28
CA GLN A 158 -6.50 -27.49 9.31
C GLN A 158 -6.18 -26.03 9.59
N ILE A 159 -6.22 -25.61 10.86
CA ILE A 159 -5.82 -24.27 11.27
C ILE A 159 -4.36 -24.01 10.89
N GLU A 160 -3.46 -24.97 11.14
CA GLU A 160 -2.05 -24.87 10.72
C GLU A 160 -1.89 -24.72 9.20
N LYS A 161 -2.68 -25.44 8.40
CA LYS A 161 -2.65 -25.35 6.92
C LYS A 161 -3.10 -23.98 6.42
N VAL A 162 -4.21 -23.45 6.96
CA VAL A 162 -4.70 -22.10 6.63
C VAL A 162 -3.68 -21.03 7.03
N GLN A 163 -3.15 -21.13 8.26
CA GLN A 163 -2.13 -20.23 8.76
C GLN A 163 -0.84 -20.26 7.93
N HIS A 164 -0.43 -21.46 7.51
CA HIS A 164 0.75 -21.62 6.67
C HIS A 164 0.55 -20.97 5.29
N GLU A 165 -0.60 -21.18 4.66
CA GLU A 165 -0.89 -20.55 3.36
C GLU A 165 -0.94 -19.02 3.48
N LEU A 166 -1.66 -18.49 4.48
CA LEU A 166 -1.91 -17.05 4.57
C LEU A 166 -0.70 -16.24 5.03
N LEU A 167 0.06 -16.78 6.00
CA LEU A 167 1.07 -16.00 6.72
C LEU A 167 2.48 -16.54 6.55
N VAL A 168 2.69 -17.85 6.70
CA VAL A 168 4.05 -18.43 6.64
C VAL A 168 4.61 -18.32 5.22
N THR A 169 3.82 -18.67 4.21
CA THR A 169 4.22 -18.65 2.79
C THR A 169 4.60 -17.25 2.32
N HIS A 170 4.08 -16.21 2.97
CA HIS A 170 4.26 -14.81 2.58
C HIS A 170 5.05 -14.00 3.60
N ALA A 171 5.60 -14.65 4.65
CA ALA A 171 6.19 -13.97 5.79
C ALA A 171 7.30 -12.99 5.39
N ASP A 172 8.29 -13.46 4.63
CA ASP A 172 9.42 -12.62 4.21
C ASP A 172 8.94 -11.41 3.40
N ARG A 173 8.06 -11.64 2.42
CA ARG A 173 7.49 -10.57 1.58
C ARG A 173 6.71 -9.54 2.40
N LEU A 174 6.00 -9.95 3.45
CA LEU A 174 5.20 -9.06 4.29
C LEU A 174 6.07 -8.30 5.30
N LEU A 175 7.00 -9.00 5.95
CA LEU A 175 7.85 -8.44 7.00
C LEU A 175 8.97 -7.54 6.44
N GLU A 176 9.45 -7.81 5.23
CA GLU A 176 10.49 -7.02 4.57
C GLU A 176 9.93 -5.94 3.63
N LYS A 177 8.60 -5.82 3.53
CA LYS A 177 7.97 -4.86 2.62
C LYS A 177 8.47 -3.43 2.87
N GLU A 178 8.81 -2.73 1.80
CA GLU A 178 9.24 -1.34 1.90
C GLU A 178 8.11 -0.46 2.46
N HIS A 179 8.47 0.48 3.34
CA HIS A 179 7.58 1.43 4.02
C HIS A 179 6.51 0.86 4.97
N SER A 180 6.17 -0.43 4.89
CA SER A 180 5.12 -1.03 5.75
C SER A 180 5.55 -2.32 6.46
N GLY A 181 6.73 -2.86 6.14
CA GLY A 181 7.28 -4.04 6.78
C GLY A 181 7.83 -3.75 8.18
N CYS A 182 8.21 -4.81 8.90
CA CYS A 182 8.68 -4.74 10.28
C CYS A 182 9.87 -3.77 10.45
N ARG A 183 10.79 -3.73 9.49
CA ARG A 183 11.91 -2.75 9.50
C ARG A 183 11.47 -1.30 9.39
N ALA A 184 10.43 -1.02 8.60
CA ALA A 184 9.89 0.34 8.49
C ALA A 184 9.21 0.74 9.79
N LEU A 185 8.35 -0.13 10.33
CA LEU A 185 7.65 0.11 11.59
C LEU A 185 8.59 0.34 12.77
N LEU A 186 9.73 -0.36 12.83
CA LEU A 186 10.75 -0.15 13.86
C LEU A 186 11.44 1.22 13.72
N ARG A 187 11.79 1.63 12.50
CA ARG A 187 12.39 2.96 12.25
C ARG A 187 11.45 4.12 12.58
N ASP A 188 10.16 3.91 12.36
CA ASP A 188 9.12 4.92 12.52
C ASP A 188 8.48 4.91 13.93
N ASP A 189 8.97 4.04 14.84
CA ASP A 189 8.44 3.82 16.20
C ASP A 189 6.92 3.56 16.24
N ASN A 190 6.39 2.88 15.21
CA ASN A 190 4.96 2.56 15.10
C ASN A 190 4.61 1.34 15.95
N VAL A 191 4.51 1.56 17.26
CA VAL A 191 4.27 0.53 18.28
C VAL A 191 2.90 -0.15 18.15
N GLU A 192 1.89 0.57 17.65
CA GLU A 192 0.55 0.03 17.44
C GLU A 192 0.56 -1.09 16.40
N ASP A 193 1.16 -0.84 15.24
CA ASP A 193 1.26 -1.81 14.16
C ASP A 193 2.26 -2.92 14.50
N LEU A 194 3.37 -2.62 15.19
CA LEU A 194 4.28 -3.64 15.72
C LEU A 194 3.56 -4.61 16.68
N SER A 195 2.69 -4.08 17.54
CA SER A 195 1.88 -4.90 18.45
C SER A 195 0.90 -5.81 17.67
N ARG A 196 0.35 -5.33 16.55
CA ARG A 196 -0.48 -6.15 15.64
C ARG A 196 0.35 -7.24 14.96
N VAL A 197 1.56 -6.93 14.48
CA VAL A 197 2.48 -7.92 13.90
C VAL A 197 2.81 -9.01 14.94
N TYR A 198 3.19 -8.62 16.15
CA TYR A 198 3.48 -9.58 17.23
C TYR A 198 2.29 -10.49 17.51
N ARG A 199 1.09 -9.93 17.72
CA ARG A 199 -0.13 -10.69 18.01
C ARG A 199 -0.53 -11.66 16.89
N LEU A 200 -0.19 -11.33 15.65
CA LEU A 200 -0.45 -12.17 14.48
C LEU A 200 0.53 -13.36 14.43
N TYR A 201 1.82 -13.09 14.53
CA TYR A 201 2.87 -14.11 14.40
C TYR A 201 3.07 -14.95 15.68
N SER A 202 2.69 -14.46 16.86
CA SER A 202 2.75 -15.22 18.12
C SER A 202 1.81 -16.43 18.14
N LYS A 203 0.77 -16.43 17.29
CA LYS A 203 -0.18 -17.54 17.15
C LYS A 203 0.37 -18.69 16.30
N LEU A 204 1.47 -18.47 15.58
CA LEU A 204 2.07 -19.43 14.68
C LEU A 204 3.22 -20.17 15.38
N PRO A 205 3.35 -21.50 15.18
CA PRO A 205 4.51 -22.23 15.65
C PRO A 205 5.77 -21.66 14.99
N ARG A 206 6.72 -21.17 15.79
CA ARG A 206 7.94 -20.48 15.33
C ARG A 206 7.71 -19.20 14.51
N GLY A 207 6.50 -18.63 14.53
CA GLY A 207 6.21 -17.42 13.74
C GLY A 207 6.97 -16.16 14.17
N LEU A 208 7.43 -16.11 15.43
CA LEU A 208 8.20 -14.99 15.94
C LEU A 208 9.68 -15.03 15.57
N GLU A 209 10.21 -16.16 15.09
CA GLU A 209 11.62 -16.28 14.67
C GLU A 209 12.02 -15.22 13.62
N PRO A 210 11.30 -15.03 12.50
CA PRO A 210 11.64 -14.00 11.51
C PRO A 210 11.50 -12.58 12.07
N VAL A 211 10.49 -12.32 12.91
CA VAL A 211 10.28 -11.00 13.54
C VAL A 211 11.44 -10.67 14.49
N ALA A 212 11.85 -11.63 15.31
CA ALA A 212 12.97 -11.49 16.24
C ALA A 212 14.30 -11.27 15.51
N GLU A 213 14.53 -11.98 14.39
CA GLU A 213 15.73 -11.80 13.58
C GLU A 213 15.77 -10.40 12.94
N ILE A 214 14.66 -9.92 12.38
CA ILE A 214 14.57 -8.55 11.85
C ILE A 214 14.85 -7.51 12.94
N PHE A 215 14.25 -7.68 14.12
CA PHE A 215 14.47 -6.80 15.26
C PHE A 215 15.94 -6.78 15.69
N LYS A 216 16.56 -7.95 15.84
CA LYS A 216 17.98 -8.10 16.19
C LYS A 216 18.87 -7.39 15.17
N GLN A 217 18.62 -7.60 13.88
CA GLN A 217 19.39 -6.96 12.81
C GLN A 217 19.22 -5.43 12.83
N HIS A 218 18.02 -4.92 13.10
CA HIS A 218 17.75 -3.50 13.21
C HIS A 218 18.50 -2.85 14.39
N VAL A 219 18.37 -3.41 15.60
CA VAL A 219 19.07 -2.91 16.79
C VAL A 219 20.60 -2.98 16.61
N THR A 220 21.10 -4.05 16.00
CA THR A 220 22.54 -4.18 15.71
C THR A 220 23.00 -3.08 14.74
N ALA A 221 22.25 -2.85 13.66
CA ALA A 221 22.59 -1.82 12.68
C ALA A 221 22.60 -0.41 13.31
N GLU A 222 21.56 -0.05 14.08
CA GLU A 222 21.51 1.24 14.77
C GLU A 222 22.64 1.38 15.80
N GLY A 223 22.89 0.34 16.60
CA GLY A 223 24.00 0.33 17.56
C GLY A 223 25.36 0.51 16.87
N THR A 224 25.62 -0.18 15.76
CA THR A 224 26.87 -0.01 15.00
C THR A 224 27.01 1.39 14.41
N ALA A 225 25.92 1.99 13.92
CA ALA A 225 25.94 3.35 13.38
C ALA A 225 26.28 4.39 14.46
N LEU A 226 25.71 4.24 15.67
CA LEU A 226 26.00 5.12 16.81
C LEU A 226 27.45 5.01 17.27
N ILE A 227 28.00 3.79 17.32
CA ILE A 227 29.42 3.56 17.67
C ILE A 227 30.33 4.23 16.64
N GLN A 228 30.08 4.02 15.34
CA GLN A 228 30.88 4.62 14.27
C GLN A 228 30.82 6.16 14.28
N GLN A 229 29.64 6.73 14.57
CA GLN A 229 29.50 8.18 14.72
C GLN A 229 30.31 8.70 15.92
N ALA A 230 30.30 7.99 17.05
CA ALA A 230 31.08 8.36 18.23
C ALA A 230 32.59 8.25 17.98
N GLU A 231 33.05 7.20 17.30
CA GLU A 231 34.46 7.02 16.93
C GLU A 231 34.95 8.08 15.95
N GLY A 232 34.13 8.44 14.95
CA GLY A 232 34.43 9.51 14.01
C GLY A 232 34.51 10.89 14.69
N ALA A 233 33.58 11.18 15.61
CA ALA A 233 33.61 12.41 16.38
C ALA A 233 34.84 12.50 17.31
N ALA A 234 35.21 11.39 17.95
CA ALA A 234 36.40 11.33 18.80
C ALA A 234 37.70 11.52 18.02
N SER A 235 37.80 10.93 16.82
CA SER A 235 38.97 11.05 15.94
C SER A 235 39.14 12.45 15.34
N ASN A 236 38.03 13.14 15.06
CA ASN A 236 38.08 14.53 14.61
C ASN A 236 38.47 15.49 15.75
N ALA A 237 37.98 15.25 16.98
CA ALA A 237 38.33 16.08 18.14
C ALA A 237 39.82 15.99 18.52
N THR A 238 40.44 14.81 18.39
CA THR A 238 41.88 14.65 18.60
C THR A 238 42.70 15.33 17.50
N GLY A 239 42.27 15.25 16.24
CA GLY A 239 42.92 15.96 15.13
C GLY A 239 42.85 17.49 15.25
N GLU A 240 41.73 18.04 15.71
CA GLU A 240 41.57 19.47 15.98
C GLU A 240 42.46 19.94 17.15
N GLN A 241 42.54 19.16 18.23
CA GLN A 241 43.45 19.46 19.36
C GLN A 241 44.92 19.43 18.94
N GLU A 242 45.31 18.51 18.07
CA GLU A 242 46.68 18.39 17.58
C GLU A 242 47.06 19.56 16.64
N GLN A 243 46.14 19.99 15.75
CA GLN A 243 46.34 21.19 14.91
C GLN A 243 46.42 22.50 15.72
N VAL A 244 45.59 22.66 16.76
CA VAL A 244 45.65 23.82 17.65
C VAL A 244 46.99 23.86 18.39
N LEU A 245 47.47 22.72 18.89
CA LEU A 245 48.75 22.63 19.59
C LEU A 245 49.93 22.96 18.68
N ILE A 246 49.90 22.50 17.42
CA ILE A 246 50.92 22.82 16.41
C ILE A 246 50.92 24.33 16.13
N THR A 247 49.74 24.91 15.84
CA THR A 247 49.60 26.35 15.53
C THR A 247 50.10 27.23 16.68
N THR A 248 49.80 26.84 17.93
CA THR A 248 50.25 27.57 19.12
C THR A 248 51.77 27.48 19.29
N LYS A 249 52.38 26.31 19.05
CA LYS A 249 53.85 26.15 19.10
C LYS A 249 54.56 26.93 17.99
N THR A 250 54.05 26.94 16.76
CA THR A 250 54.65 27.68 15.65
C THR A 250 54.58 29.19 15.87
N SER A 251 53.50 29.67 16.50
CA SER A 251 53.33 31.08 16.86
C SER A 251 54.31 31.53 17.95
N LEU A 252 54.58 30.67 18.94
CA LEU A 252 55.53 30.96 20.02
C LEU A 252 56.99 30.95 19.56
N LEU A 253 57.34 30.13 18.56
CA LEU A 253 58.70 30.07 17.99
C LEU A 253 59.05 31.28 17.10
N ASN A 254 58.06 32.03 16.62
CA ASN A 254 58.28 33.23 15.80
C ASN A 254 58.48 34.52 16.62
N PHE A 255 58.44 34.45 17.96
CA PHE A 255 58.59 35.59 18.88
C PHE A 255 59.93 35.64 19.63
N THR A 256 60.89 34.79 19.27
CA THR A 256 62.28 34.77 19.76
C THR A 256 63.24 34.95 18.59
#